data_AF-A0A924CD77-F1
#
_entry.id   AF-A0A924CD77-F1
#
_cell.length_a   1.000
_cell.length_b   1.000
_cell.length_c   1.000
_cell.angle_alpha   90.00
_cell.angle_beta   90.00
_cell.angle_gamma   90.00
#
_symmetry.space_group_name_H-M   'P 1'
#
loop_
_entity.id
_entity.type
_entity.pdbx_description
1 polymer ?
#
loop_
_entity_poly.entity_id
_entity_poly.type
_entity_poly.pdbx_seq_one_letter_code
_entity_poly.pdbx_strand_id
1 'polypeptide(L)' 'MAYDNNDKKMESVYSKRIRAGKRRTYFFDVRETRGNDYYLTITESRKRFDSEGYDRHKIF' A
#
# COMPACT_ATOMS: atom_id res chain seq x y z
N MET A 1 -3.46 15.47 -1.43
CA MET A 1 -4.15 14.67 -0.40
C MET A 1 -3.10 13.89 0.36
N ALA A 2 -2.85 14.27 1.60
CA ALA A 2 -1.87 13.64 2.46
C ALA A 2 -2.29 12.19 2.72
N TYR A 3 -1.41 11.25 2.38
CA TYR A 3 -1.63 9.85 2.72
C TYR A 3 -1.55 9.75 4.24
N ASP A 4 -2.66 9.32 4.83
CA ASP A 4 -2.88 9.10 6.25
C ASP A 4 -1.59 8.63 6.96
N ASN A 5 -1.03 9.51 7.78
CA ASN A 5 0.27 9.38 8.44
C ASN A 5 0.25 8.35 9.58
N ASN A 6 -0.77 7.49 9.67
CA ASN A 6 -0.91 6.48 10.73
C ASN A 6 -0.07 5.20 10.49
N ASP A 7 0.49 4.97 9.29
CA ASP A 7 1.44 3.89 9.02
C ASP A 7 2.88 4.20 9.54
N LYS A 8 3.14 5.38 10.12
CA LYS A 8 4.47 5.79 10.61
C LYS A 8 5.04 4.93 11.76
N LYS A 9 4.31 3.95 12.29
CA LYS A 9 4.80 3.10 13.39
C LYS A 9 5.31 1.71 12.98
N MET A 10 5.11 1.29 11.73
CA MET A 10 5.74 0.09 11.16
C MET A 10 6.35 0.46 9.82
N GLU A 11 7.57 0.98 9.86
CA GLU A 11 8.37 1.18 8.66
C GLU A 11 8.54 -0.19 7.98
N SER A 12 8.10 -0.30 6.73
CA SER A 12 8.33 -1.53 5.95
C SER A 12 9.83 -1.68 5.71
N VAL A 13 10.35 -2.90 5.91
CA VAL A 13 11.77 -3.21 5.65
C VAL A 13 12.09 -3.13 4.15
N TYR A 14 11.08 -3.35 3.31
CA TYR A 14 11.14 -3.10 1.88
C TYR A 14 9.78 -2.61 1.37
N SER A 15 9.78 -1.66 0.44
CA SER A 15 8.56 -1.24 -0.27
C SER A 15 8.82 -1.09 -1.76
N LYS A 16 7.90 -1.59 -2.58
CA LYS A 16 7.93 -1.43 -4.03
C LYS A 16 6.60 -0.93 -4.55
N ARG A 17 6.64 0.23 -5.20
CA ARG A 17 5.50 0.80 -5.93
C ARG A 17 5.51 0.31 -7.39
N ILE A 18 4.40 -0.28 -7.83
CA ILE A 18 4.21 -0.75 -9.20
C ILE A 18 2.98 -0.08 -9.81
N ARG A 19 3.13 0.60 -10.94
CA ARG A 19 1.99 1.08 -11.73
C ARG A 19 1.45 -0.07 -12.59
N ALA A 20 0.15 -0.27 -12.58
CA ALA A 20 -0.54 -1.27 -13.40
C ALA A 20 -1.60 -0.58 -14.25
N GLY A 21 -1.21 -0.23 -15.48
CA GLY A 21 -2.04 0.57 -16.37
C GLY A 21 -2.29 1.99 -15.84
N LYS A 22 -3.35 2.63 -16.35
CA LYS A 22 -3.63 4.05 -16.08
C LYS A 22 -4.24 4.31 -14.69
N ARG A 23 -4.84 3.29 -14.07
CA ARG A 23 -5.78 3.49 -12.95
C ARG A 23 -5.50 2.68 -11.72
N ARG A 24 -4.49 1.80 -11.74
CA ARG A 24 -4.10 1.01 -10.57
C ARG A 24 -2.64 1.27 -10.24
N THR A 25 -2.36 1.39 -8.96
CA THR A 25 -1.01 1.35 -8.42
C THR A 25 -1.01 0.35 -7.27
N TYR A 26 -0.08 -0.59 -7.31
CA TYR A 26 0.15 -1.54 -6.23
C TYR A 26 1.35 -1.09 -5.40
N PHE A 27 1.28 -1.36 -4.09
CA PHE A 27 2.36 -1.19 -3.14
C PHE A 27 2.59 -2.54 -2.49
N PHE A 28 3.79 -3.08 -2.69
CA PHE A 28 4.23 -4.34 -2.10
C PHE A 28 5.18 -3.98 -0.95
N ASP A 29 4.73 -4.21 0.28
CA ASP A 29 5.49 -3.90 1.47
C ASP A 29 5.88 -5.20 2.18
N VAL A 30 7.17 -5.39 2.44
CA VAL A 30 7.65 -6.41 3.37
C VAL A 30 7.74 -5.77 4.74
N ARG A 31 7.03 -6.32 5.72
CA ARG A 31 6.99 -5.82 7.09
C ARG A 31 7.51 -6.90 8.04
N GLU A 32 8.13 -6.44 9.12
CA GLU A 32 8.64 -7.31 10.18
C GLU A 32 7.64 -7.31 11.36
N THR A 33 7.38 -8.47 11.93
CA THR A 33 6.61 -8.63 13.17
C THR A 33 7.50 -8.31 14.38
N ARG A 34 6.92 -8.20 15.58
CA ARG A 34 7.72 -8.07 16.80
C ARG A 34 8.59 -9.31 17.11
N GLY A 35 8.29 -10.46 16.49
CA GLY A 35 9.05 -11.70 16.62
C GLY A 35 10.16 -11.84 15.57
N ASN A 36 10.44 -10.80 14.79
CA ASN A 36 11.40 -10.80 13.67
C ASN A 36 11.01 -11.72 12.48
N ASP A 37 9.75 -12.15 12.42
CA ASP A 37 9.19 -12.81 11.23
C ASP A 37 8.76 -11.77 10.18
N TYR A 38 8.84 -12.13 8.90
CA TYR A 38 8.47 -11.27 7.79
C TYR A 38 7.12 -11.67 7.19
N TYR A 39 6.32 -10.66 6.81
CA TYR A 39 5.08 -10.85 6.08
C TYR A 39 4.94 -9.81 4.96
N LEU A 40 4.15 -10.17 3.94
CA LEU A 40 3.88 -9.33 2.79
C LEU A 40 2.55 -8.63 2.97
N THR A 41 2.53 -7.32 2.79
CA THR A 41 1.30 -6.54 2.62
C THR A 41 1.21 -6.05 1.19
N ILE A 42 0.02 -6.18 0.59
CA ILE A 42 -0.26 -5.65 -0.75
C ILE A 42 -1.35 -4.61 -0.64
N THR A 43 -1.08 -3.39 -1.09
CA THR A 43 -2.08 -2.33 -1.19
C THR A 43 -2.35 -1.99 -2.65
N GLU A 44 -3.60 -2.11 -3.09
CA GLU A 44 -4.08 -1.54 -4.36
C GLU A 44 -4.63 -0.14 -4.11
N SER A 45 -4.17 0.84 -4.89
CA SER A 45 -4.82 2.13 -5.07
C SER A 45 -5.43 2.19 -6.47
N ARG A 46 -6.76 2.26 -6.54
CA ARG A 46 -7.52 2.26 -7.79
C ARG A 46 -8.22 3.60 -7.99
N LYS A 47 -7.84 4.36 -9.02
CA LYS A 47 -8.53 5.61 -9.40
C LYS A 47 -9.99 5.30 -9.74
N ARG A 48 -10.96 6.06 -9.20
CA ARG A 48 -12.40 5.90 -9.48
C ARG A 48 -12.77 6.33 -10.90
N PHE A 49 -13.87 5.79 -11.44
CA PHE A 49 -14.27 6.01 -12.85
C PHE A 49 -14.91 7.38 -13.03
N ASP A 50 -15.73 7.77 -12.06
CA ASP A 50 -16.71 8.84 -12.21
C ASP A 50 -16.51 9.94 -11.16
N SER A 51 -15.47 9.84 -10.34
CA SER A 51 -15.18 10.80 -9.28
C SER A 51 -13.69 11.07 -9.16
N GLU A 52 -13.38 12.25 -8.64
CA GLU A 52 -12.05 12.52 -8.11
C GLU A 52 -11.78 11.59 -6.92
N GLY A 53 -10.61 10.96 -6.89
CA GLY A 53 -10.17 10.09 -5.80
C GLY A 53 -9.79 8.65 -6.19
N TYR A 54 -9.43 7.88 -5.15
CA TYR A 54 -8.90 6.52 -5.26
C TYR A 54 -9.56 5.62 -4.21
N ASP A 55 -9.93 4.41 -4.60
CA ASP A 55 -10.24 3.33 -3.68
C ASP A 55 -8.93 2.67 -3.21
N ARG A 56 -8.90 2.22 -1.96
CA ARG A 56 -7.77 1.50 -1.39
C ARG A 56 -8.22 0.11 -0.92
N HIS A 57 -7.54 -0.93 -1.38
CA HIS A 57 -7.70 -2.30 -0.89
C HIS A 57 -6.38 -2.77 -0.31
N LYS A 58 -6.38 -3.39 0.88
CA LYS A 58 -5.17 -3.87 1.56
C LYS A 58 -5.35 -5.33 1.93
N ILE A 59 -4.34 -6.13 1.62
CA ILE A 59 -4.22 -7.55 1.97
C ILE A 59 -3.00 -7.68 2.88
N PHE A 60 -3.15 -8.45 3.96
CA PHE A 60 -2.12 -8.77 4.94
C PHE A 60 -1.77 -10.26 4.86
#